data_AF-A0A7U9N858-F1
#
_entry.id   AF-A0A7U9N858-F1
#
_cell.length_a   1.000
_cell.length_b   1.000
_cell.length_c   1.000
_cell.angle_alpha   90.00
_cell.angle_beta   90.00
_cell.angle_gamma   90.00
#
_symmetry.space_group_name_H-M   'P 1'
#
loop_
_entity.id
_entity.type
_entity.pdbx_description
1 polymer ?
#
loop_
_entity_poly.entity_id
_entity_poly.type
_entity_poly.pdbx_seq_one_letter_code
_entity_poly.pdbx_strand_id
1 'polypeptide(L)'
;MKDRTKCILLFFSLVIIIFLAIYIIKRTPKCDRIHADEMIAFDVPDADIAKQIADVVMDIGEDKDYDVNVDFDEKSNEWIITYVPNCLEGDGDTLGQKIVKIRKDIGTITINGD
;
A
#
# COMPACT_ATOMS: atom_id res chain seq x y z
N MET A 1 60.93 10.66 -10.33
CA MET A 1 60.13 9.49 -10.75
C MET A 1 58.97 9.20 -9.82
N LYS A 2 59.16 9.27 -8.48
CA LYS A 2 58.12 8.97 -7.47
C LYS A 2 56.82 9.77 -7.61
N ASP A 3 56.89 11.06 -7.93
CA ASP A 3 55.68 11.89 -8.07
C ASP A 3 54.92 11.66 -9.39
N ARG A 4 55.63 11.27 -10.47
CA ARG A 4 55.00 10.87 -11.74
C ARG A 4 54.20 9.58 -11.58
N THR A 5 54.72 8.62 -10.83
CA THR A 5 54.02 7.36 -10.53
C THR A 5 52.75 7.59 -9.72
N LYS A 6 52.78 8.52 -8.75
CA LYS A 6 51.59 8.90 -7.97
C LYS A 6 50.52 9.55 -8.84
N CYS A 7 50.89 10.46 -9.74
CA CYS A 7 49.93 11.09 -10.66
C CYS A 7 49.27 10.06 -11.59
N ILE A 8 50.04 9.09 -12.09
CA ILE A 8 49.51 8.01 -12.94
C ILE A 8 48.50 7.16 -12.16
N LEU A 9 48.83 6.76 -10.93
CA LEU A 9 47.93 5.96 -10.08
C LEU A 9 46.64 6.72 -9.72
N LEU A 10 46.74 8.01 -9.42
CA LEU A 10 45.57 8.86 -9.14
C LEU A 10 44.67 9.00 -10.37
N PHE A 11 45.25 9.14 -11.55
CA PHE A 11 44.50 9.19 -12.80
C PHE A 11 43.73 7.88 -13.04
N PHE A 12 44.37 6.73 -12.90
CA PHE A 12 43.68 5.44 -13.05
C PHE A 12 42.58 5.23 -12.01
N SER A 13 42.81 5.63 -10.75
CA SER A 13 41.79 5.57 -9.70
C SER A 13 40.58 6.44 -10.03
N LEU A 14 40.81 7.69 -10.47
CA LEU A 14 39.75 8.61 -10.88
C LEU A 14 38.92 8.02 -12.04
N VAL A 15 39.60 7.45 -13.04
CA VAL A 15 38.93 6.83 -14.20
C VAL A 15 38.03 5.67 -13.75
N ILE A 16 38.51 4.81 -12.86
CA ILE A 16 37.71 3.69 -12.32
C ILE A 16 36.48 4.20 -11.56
N ILE A 17 36.62 5.25 -10.75
CA ILE A 17 35.51 5.87 -10.02
C ILE A 17 34.46 6.44 -11.00
N ILE A 18 34.88 7.10 -12.07
CA ILE A 18 33.97 7.63 -13.10
C ILE A 18 33.22 6.49 -13.80
N PHE A 19 33.90 5.41 -14.17
CA PHE A 19 33.25 4.24 -14.77
C PHE A 19 32.23 3.60 -13.83
N LEU A 20 32.56 3.47 -12.54
CA LEU A 20 31.63 2.97 -11.51
C LEU A 20 30.41 3.88 -11.35
N ALA A 21 30.61 5.21 -11.32
CA ALA A 21 29.52 6.17 -11.22
C ALA A 21 28.56 6.06 -12.42
N ILE A 22 29.10 6.00 -13.65
CA ILE A 22 28.30 5.81 -14.87
C ILE A 22 27.56 4.45 -14.82
N TYR A 23 28.23 3.41 -14.34
CA TYR A 23 27.64 2.07 -14.22
C TYR A 23 26.47 2.05 -13.24
N ILE A 24 26.60 2.70 -12.07
CA ILE A 24 25.52 2.82 -11.07
C ILE A 24 24.34 3.63 -11.63
N ILE A 25 24.61 4.73 -12.35
CA ILE A 25 23.55 5.54 -12.97
C ILE A 25 22.82 4.74 -14.06
N LYS A 26 23.56 4.00 -14.91
CA LYS A 26 22.96 3.18 -15.98
C LYS A 26 22.24 1.95 -15.46
N ARG A 27 22.75 1.35 -14.38
CA ARG A 27 22.07 0.30 -13.62
C ARG A 27 21.41 0.93 -12.41
N THR A 28 20.44 1.81 -12.67
CA THR A 28 19.45 2.14 -11.64
C THR A 28 19.05 0.82 -10.96
N PRO A 29 19.25 0.67 -9.65
CA PRO A 29 18.79 -0.52 -8.97
C PRO A 29 17.28 -0.54 -9.18
N LYS A 30 16.80 -1.49 -9.98
CA LYS A 30 15.38 -1.82 -9.99
C LYS A 30 15.12 -2.36 -8.60
N CYS A 31 14.62 -1.50 -7.71
CA CYS A 31 13.99 -1.99 -6.51
C CYS A 31 12.79 -2.81 -6.98
N ASP A 32 12.88 -4.14 -6.87
CA ASP A 32 11.72 -5.04 -6.99
C ASP A 32 10.73 -4.86 -5.83
N ARG A 33 10.99 -3.90 -4.94
CA ARG A 33 10.06 -3.42 -3.93
C ARG A 33 9.49 -2.10 -4.39
N ILE A 34 8.20 -2.13 -4.72
CA ILE A 34 7.34 -0.95 -4.78
C ILE A 34 7.66 -0.11 -3.53
N HIS A 35 8.18 1.10 -3.73
CA HIS A 35 8.32 2.07 -2.66
C HIS A 35 6.90 2.34 -2.14
N ALA A 36 6.59 1.97 -0.89
CA ALA A 36 5.29 2.23 -0.26
C ALA A 36 4.98 3.75 -0.17
N ASP A 37 6.00 4.56 -0.39
CA ASP A 37 6.04 6.01 -0.53
C ASP A 37 5.26 6.50 -1.77
N GLU A 38 5.12 5.65 -2.79
CA GLU A 38 4.29 5.86 -3.97
C GLU A 38 3.02 4.99 -3.88
N MET A 39 2.42 4.92 -2.68
CA MET A 39 0.97 4.72 -2.61
C MET A 39 0.36 5.91 -3.35
N ILE A 40 -0.06 5.68 -4.59
CA ILE A 40 -0.86 6.62 -5.34
C ILE A 40 -2.07 6.92 -4.43
N ALA A 41 -2.08 8.11 -3.85
CA ALA A 41 -3.21 8.60 -3.08
C ALA A 41 -4.38 8.68 -4.06
N PHE A 42 -5.28 7.69 -3.99
CA PHE A 42 -6.51 7.71 -4.75
C PHE A 42 -7.57 8.33 -3.85
N ASP A 43 -8.09 9.48 -4.28
CA ASP A 43 -9.27 10.05 -3.66
C ASP A 43 -10.44 9.07 -3.87
N VAL A 44 -11.11 8.68 -2.79
CA VAL A 44 -12.30 7.82 -2.81
C VAL A 44 -13.51 8.70 -2.48
N PRO A 45 -14.07 9.42 -3.48
CA PRO A 45 -15.12 10.41 -3.23
C PRO A 45 -16.47 9.78 -2.91
N ASP A 46 -16.73 8.57 -3.43
CA ASP A 46 -18.05 7.95 -3.43
C ASP A 46 -18.12 6.68 -2.57
N ALA A 47 -19.24 6.53 -1.87
CA ALA A 47 -19.55 5.38 -1.03
C ALA A 47 -19.55 4.05 -1.82
N ASP A 48 -20.02 4.06 -3.07
CA ASP A 48 -20.07 2.88 -3.92
C ASP A 48 -18.67 2.38 -4.30
N ILE A 49 -17.73 3.31 -4.53
CA ILE A 49 -16.33 3.00 -4.84
C ILE A 49 -15.66 2.45 -3.58
N ALA A 50 -15.89 3.08 -2.42
CA ALA A 50 -15.37 2.59 -1.14
C ALA A 50 -15.85 1.16 -0.84
N LYS A 51 -17.13 0.87 -1.12
CA LYS A 51 -17.70 -0.46 -1.00
C LYS A 51 -17.05 -1.48 -1.94
N GLN A 52 -16.90 -1.15 -3.22
CA GLN A 52 -16.24 -2.06 -4.18
C GLN A 52 -14.80 -2.37 -3.79
N ILE A 53 -14.05 -1.38 -3.30
CA ILE A 53 -12.69 -1.58 -2.78
C ILE A 53 -12.72 -2.51 -1.57
N ALA A 54 -13.64 -2.29 -0.63
CA ALA A 54 -13.79 -3.13 0.55
C ALA A 54 -14.17 -4.58 0.17
N ASP A 55 -15.07 -4.78 -0.80
CA ASP A 55 -15.49 -6.11 -1.27
C ASP A 55 -14.32 -6.89 -1.86
N VAL A 56 -13.48 -6.24 -2.67
CA VAL A 56 -12.25 -6.83 -3.24
C VAL A 56 -11.24 -7.18 -2.15
N VAL A 57 -11.05 -6.28 -1.17
CA VAL A 57 -10.09 -6.46 -0.08
C VAL A 57 -10.47 -7.63 0.83
N MET A 58 -11.77 -7.82 1.04
CA MET A 58 -12.27 -8.85 1.95
C MET A 58 -12.40 -10.23 1.30
N ASP A 59 -12.11 -10.35 -0.01
CA ASP A 59 -12.29 -11.55 -0.84
C ASP A 59 -13.67 -12.18 -0.63
N ILE A 60 -14.67 -11.33 -0.41
CA ILE A 60 -16.07 -11.76 -0.29
C ILE A 60 -16.53 -11.94 -1.74
N GLY A 61 -16.34 -13.14 -2.27
CA GLY A 61 -16.99 -13.58 -3.51
C GLY A 61 -18.50 -13.40 -3.42
N GLU A 62 -19.22 -13.54 -4.54
CA GLU A 62 -20.68 -13.28 -4.67
C GLU A 62 -21.61 -14.01 -3.67
N ASP A 63 -21.08 -14.82 -2.76
CA ASP A 63 -21.76 -15.46 -1.63
C ASP A 63 -22.11 -14.43 -0.53
N LYS A 64 -23.29 -13.83 -0.71
CA LYS A 64 -23.92 -12.83 0.15
C LYS A 64 -24.49 -13.44 1.44
N ASP A 65 -23.66 -13.57 2.47
CA ASP A 65 -24.13 -13.81 3.85
C ASP A 65 -23.74 -12.68 4.82
N TYR A 66 -23.58 -11.46 4.32
CA TYR A 66 -23.33 -10.28 5.15
C TYR A 66 -24.28 -9.13 4.82
N ASP A 67 -24.86 -8.51 5.85
CA ASP A 67 -25.41 -7.17 5.75
C ASP A 67 -24.27 -6.16 5.77
N VAL A 68 -24.26 -5.24 4.79
CA VAL A 68 -23.14 -4.30 4.57
C VAL A 68 -23.63 -2.89 4.86
N ASN A 69 -23.09 -2.28 5.91
CA ASN A 69 -23.33 -0.89 6.24
C ASN A 69 -22.11 -0.03 5.84
N VAL A 70 -22.36 1.10 5.18
CA VAL A 70 -21.33 2.04 4.75
C VAL A 70 -21.63 3.39 5.39
N ASP A 71 -20.72 3.85 6.24
CA ASP A 71 -20.80 5.15 6.91
C ASP A 71 -19.57 6.01 6.60
N PHE A 72 -19.72 7.33 6.69
CA PHE A 72 -18.62 8.28 6.48
C PHE A 72 -18.34 9.06 7.76
N ASP A 73 -17.15 8.88 8.32
CA ASP A 73 -16.68 9.67 9.45
C ASP A 73 -16.00 10.94 8.95
N GLU A 74 -16.72 12.06 9.00
CA GLU A 74 -16.21 13.39 8.63
C GLU A 74 -15.02 13.85 9.50
N LYS A 75 -14.89 13.36 10.74
CA LYS A 75 -13.79 13.77 11.64
C LYS A 75 -12.47 13.11 11.27
N SER A 76 -12.54 11.83 10.90
CA SER A 76 -11.37 11.03 10.51
C SER A 76 -11.14 11.05 9.00
N ASN A 77 -12.11 11.58 8.23
CA ASN A 77 -12.13 11.55 6.77
C ASN A 77 -12.03 10.11 6.21
N GLU A 78 -12.75 9.19 6.85
CA GLU A 78 -12.70 7.74 6.58
C GLU A 78 -14.08 7.19 6.24
N TRP A 79 -14.15 6.37 5.19
CA TRP A 79 -15.27 5.47 4.94
C TRP A 79 -15.15 4.26 5.84
N ILE A 80 -16.21 3.95 6.57
CA ILE A 80 -16.29 2.81 7.48
C ILE A 80 -17.30 1.82 6.89
N ILE A 81 -16.78 0.71 6.36
CA ILE A 81 -17.58 -0.38 5.80
C ILE A 81 -17.63 -1.49 6.84
N THR A 82 -18.83 -1.82 7.29
CA THR A 82 -19.08 -2.84 8.30
C THR A 82 -19.83 -4.00 7.67
N TYR A 83 -19.23 -5.18 7.73
CA TYR A 83 -19.84 -6.43 7.31
C TYR A 83 -20.36 -7.16 8.55
N VAL A 84 -21.67 -7.32 8.63
CA VAL A 84 -22.36 -8.03 9.71
C VAL A 84 -22.85 -9.37 9.16
N PRO A 85 -22.41 -10.51 9.69
CA PRO A 85 -22.86 -11.81 9.18
C PRO A 85 -24.36 -11.98 9.40
N ASN A 86 -25.07 -12.45 8.37
CA ASN A 86 -26.46 -12.86 8.46
C ASN A 86 -26.55 -14.23 9.14
N CYS A 87 -26.18 -14.31 10.43
CA CYS A 87 -26.36 -15.54 11.18
C CYS A 87 -27.87 -15.81 11.37
N LEU A 88 -28.34 -16.90 10.75
CA LEU A 88 -29.57 -17.58 11.19
C LEU A 88 -29.44 -17.92 12.68
N GLU A 89 -30.52 -17.67 13.41
CA GLU A 89 -30.69 -17.87 14.84
C GLU A 89 -29.91 -19.07 15.40
N GLY A 90 -28.96 -18.81 16.31
CA GLY A 90 -28.50 -19.83 17.25
C GLY A 90 -26.99 -19.99 17.43
N ASP A 91 -26.28 -18.93 17.79
CA ASP A 91 -25.42 -18.94 18.99
C ASP A 91 -24.99 -17.50 19.28
N GLY A 92 -24.93 -17.14 20.56
CA GLY A 92 -24.79 -15.77 21.05
C GLY A 92 -23.38 -15.20 20.96
N ASP A 93 -22.69 -15.39 19.83
CA ASP A 93 -21.36 -14.85 19.62
C ASP A 93 -21.32 -13.98 18.35
N THR A 94 -21.05 -12.69 18.54
CA THR A 94 -20.69 -11.72 17.48
C THR A 94 -19.31 -12.02 16.87
N LEU A 95 -18.96 -13.30 16.74
CA LEU A 95 -17.72 -13.77 16.13
C LEU A 95 -17.87 -13.73 14.60
N GLY A 96 -17.39 -12.65 13.98
CA GLY A 96 -17.32 -12.57 12.52
C GLY A 96 -17.66 -11.20 11.92
N GLN A 97 -17.92 -10.18 12.73
CA GLN A 97 -18.03 -8.82 12.23
C GLN A 97 -16.69 -8.36 11.67
N LYS A 98 -16.68 -7.92 10.42
CA LYS A 98 -15.49 -7.41 9.74
C LYS A 98 -15.67 -5.93 9.46
N ILE A 99 -14.69 -5.12 9.84
CA ILE A 99 -14.73 -3.66 9.64
C ILE A 99 -13.56 -3.27 8.75
N VAL A 100 -13.88 -2.63 7.62
CA VAL A 100 -12.91 -2.04 6.70
C VAL A 100 -13.02 -0.53 6.79
N LYS A 101 -11.92 0.14 7.09
CA LYS A 101 -11.83 1.59 7.07
C LYS A 101 -10.99 2.03 5.89
N ILE A 102 -11.49 2.96 5.09
CA ILE A 102 -10.80 3.49 3.91
C ILE A 102 -10.69 4.99 4.06
N ARG A 103 -9.48 5.53 4.16
CA ARG A 103 -9.28 6.98 4.21
C ARG A 103 -9.54 7.60 2.85
N LYS A 104 -10.39 8.63 2.81
CA LYS A 104 -10.87 9.25 1.58
C LYS A 104 -9.76 9.93 0.77
N ASP A 105 -8.82 10.60 1.42
CA ASP A 105 -7.78 11.42 0.79
C ASP A 105 -6.57 10.63 0.25
N ILE A 106 -6.23 9.51 0.89
CA ILE A 106 -5.03 8.73 0.57
C ILE A 106 -5.33 7.27 0.23
N GLY A 107 -6.60 6.83 0.28
CA GLY A 107 -7.01 5.47 -0.03
C GLY A 107 -6.43 4.40 0.90
N THR A 108 -5.98 4.78 2.11
CA THR A 108 -5.41 3.82 3.07
C THR A 108 -6.50 2.92 3.62
N ILE A 109 -6.31 1.61 3.48
CA ILE A 109 -7.26 0.59 3.91
C ILE A 109 -6.76 -0.02 5.23
N THR A 110 -7.60 -0.01 6.25
CA THR A 110 -7.38 -0.68 7.53
C THR A 110 -8.46 -1.73 7.73
N ILE A 111 -8.06 -2.98 7.92
CA ILE A 111 -8.97 -4.10 8.15
C ILE A 111 -8.88 -4.45 9.63
N ASN A 112 -9.99 -4.34 10.34
CA ASN A 112 -10.14 -4.87 11.69
C ASN A 112 -11.09 -6.07 11.59
N GLY A 113 -10.53 -7.26 11.74
CA GLY A 113 -11.25 -8.51 11.94
C GLY A 113 -10.68 -9.19 13.19
N ASP A 114 -11.57 -9.70 14.03
CA ASP A 114 -11.22 -10.61 15.13
C ASP A 114 -10.99 -12.03 14.60
#